data_AF-A0A3B9HC59-F1
#
_entry.id   AF-A0A3B9HC59-F1
#
_cell.length_a   1.000
_cell.length_b   1.000
_cell.length_c   1.000
_cell.angle_alpha   90.00
_cell.angle_beta   90.00
_cell.angle_gamma   90.00
#
_symmetry.space_group_name_H-M   'P 1'
#
loop_
_entity.id
_entity.type
_entity.pdbx_description
1 polymer ?
#
loop_
_entity_poly.entity_id
_entity_poly.type
_entity_poly.pdbx_seq_one_letter_code
_entity_poly.pdbx_strand_id
1 'polypeptide(L)' 'RFDGSEVPNNESDDYEMPDISNRSRAMLKIQEGCDQLCSYCIVPKVRGREKSVPSG' A
#
# COMPACT_ATOMS: atom_id res chain seq x y z
N ARG A 1 -26.96 -1.99 15.57
CA ARG A 1 -27.30 -1.04 14.49
C ARG A 1 -26.02 -0.58 13.82
N PHE A 2 -25.59 -1.45 12.91
CA PHE A 2 -24.75 -1.34 11.73
C PHE A 2 -24.61 -2.83 11.42
N ASP A 3 -25.49 -3.35 10.57
CA ASP A 3 -25.77 -4.78 10.43
C ASP A 3 -24.78 -5.52 9.52
N GLY A 4 -23.73 -4.84 9.05
CA GLY A 4 -22.58 -5.48 8.41
C GLY A 4 -22.92 -6.29 7.15
N SER A 5 -24.10 -6.08 6.57
CA SER A 5 -24.66 -6.92 5.51
C SER A 5 -24.71 -6.25 4.14
N GLU A 6 -23.71 -5.43 3.80
CA GLU A 6 -23.54 -4.92 2.42
C GLU A 6 -22.07 -4.93 2.02
N VAL A 7 -21.56 -6.12 1.66
CA VAL A 7 -20.35 -6.23 0.83
C VAL A 7 -20.83 -6.32 -0.62
N PRO A 8 -20.58 -5.31 -1.47
CA PRO A 8 -20.95 -5.40 -2.88
C PRO A 8 -20.09 -6.49 -3.54
N ASN A 9 -20.74 -7.55 -4.00
CA ASN A 9 -20.12 -8.61 -4.80
C ASN A 9 -19.54 -7.99 -6.07
N ASN A 10 -18.23 -8.12 -6.31
CA ASN A 10 -17.66 -8.02 -7.64
C ASN A 10 -16.42 -8.92 -7.71
N GLU A 11 -16.48 -9.86 -8.66
CA GLU A 11 -15.44 -10.72 -9.25
C GLU A 11 -14.16 -11.06 -8.47
N SER A 12 -13.90 -12.36 -8.41
CA SER A 12 -12.72 -13.02 -7.88
C SER A 12 -11.43 -12.53 -8.55
N ASP A 13 -10.84 -11.49 -8.00
CA ASP A 13 -9.39 -11.35 -7.99
C ASP A 13 -8.87 -12.23 -6.85
N ASP A 14 -8.02 -13.21 -7.18
CA ASP A 14 -7.31 -14.07 -6.22
C ASP A 14 -6.36 -13.23 -5.35
N TYR A 15 -6.89 -12.45 -4.42
CA TYR A 15 -6.10 -11.77 -3.40
C TYR A 15 -5.71 -12.79 -2.34
N GLU A 16 -4.58 -13.49 -2.57
CA GLU A 16 -3.89 -14.18 -1.50
C GLU A 16 -3.54 -13.16 -0.41
N MET A 17 -4.26 -13.23 0.71
CA MET A 17 -4.00 -12.41 1.87
C MET A 17 -2.63 -12.86 2.42
N PRO A 18 -1.61 -11.98 2.49
CA PRO A 18 -0.28 -12.38 2.90
C PRO A 18 -0.31 -12.96 4.31
N ASP A 19 0.38 -14.07 4.54
CA ASP A 19 0.48 -14.67 5.88
C ASP A 19 1.19 -13.71 6.85
N ILE A 20 0.38 -12.97 7.60
CA ILE A 20 0.81 -12.06 8.67
C ILE A 20 0.81 -12.73 10.04
N SER A 21 0.40 -14.01 10.14
CA SER A 21 0.20 -14.74 11.40
C SER A 21 1.43 -14.72 12.32
N ASN A 22 2.63 -14.69 11.73
CA ASN A 22 3.89 -14.73 12.46
C ASN A 22 4.57 -13.37 12.63
N ARG A 23 3.86 -12.26 12.30
CA ARG A 23 4.37 -10.90 12.49
C ARG A 23 3.63 -10.22 13.63
N SER A 24 4.38 -9.70 14.60
CA SER A 24 3.82 -8.86 15.67
C SER A 24 3.40 -7.47 15.21
N ARG A 25 3.65 -7.10 13.95
CA ARG A 25 3.41 -5.76 13.38
C ARG A 25 3.05 -5.84 11.89
N ALA A 26 2.09 -5.01 11.48
CA ALA A 26 1.74 -4.79 10.08
C ALA A 26 2.68 -3.76 9.42
N MET A 27 2.87 -3.86 8.11
CA MET A 27 3.56 -2.85 7.31
C MET A 27 2.52 -1.94 6.66
N LEU A 28 2.58 -0.64 6.95
CA LEU A 28 1.74 0.36 6.29
C LEU A 28 2.61 1.17 5.33
N LYS A 29 2.29 1.09 4.05
CA LYS A 29 2.95 1.91 3.04
C LYS A 29 2.28 3.27 2.97
N ILE A 30 3.02 4.34 3.25
CA ILE A 30 2.51 5.72 3.21
C ILE A 30 2.97 6.51 1.99
N GLN A 31 4.00 6.03 1.29
CA GLN A 31 4.62 6.75 0.17
C GLN A 31 5.18 5.77 -0.86
N GLU A 32 5.09 6.18 -2.12
CA GLU A 32 5.75 5.60 -3.29
C GLU A 32 6.66 6.64 -3.94
N GLY A 33 7.77 6.20 -4.51
CA GLY A 33 8.72 7.09 -5.17
C GLY A 33 9.49 8.01 -4.21
N CYS A 34 10.28 8.93 -4.77
CA CYS A 34 11.05 9.92 -4.01
C CYS A 34 11.45 11.10 -4.92
N ASP A 35 11.31 12.32 -4.41
CA ASP A 35 11.71 13.55 -5.11
C ASP A 35 13.08 14.09 -4.66
N GLN A 36 13.78 13.37 -3.77
CA GLN A 36 15.10 13.77 -3.30
C GLN A 36 16.19 13.47 -4.34
N LEU A 37 17.04 14.47 -4.58
CA LEU A 37 18.17 14.39 -5.50
C LEU A 37 19.41 13.87 -4.78
N CYS A 38 19.47 12.56 -4.55
CA CYS A 38 20.63 11.92 -3.94
C CYS A 38 21.61 11.45 -5.02
N SER A 39 22.91 11.63 -4.80
CA SER A 39 23.98 11.21 -5.72
C SER A 39 24.03 9.70 -6.00
N TYR A 40 23.45 8.90 -5.09
CA TYR A 40 23.51 7.44 -5.12
C TYR A 40 22.14 6.77 -5.29
N CYS A 41 21.03 7.50 -5.12
CA CYS A 41 19.71 6.89 -5.05
C CYS A 41 19.11 6.71 -6.45
N ILE A 42 18.80 5.47 -6.82
CA ILE A 42 18.15 5.15 -8.09
C ILE A 42 16.63 5.37 -8.06
N VAL A 43 16.03 5.49 -6.86
CA VAL A 43 14.57 5.51 -6.65
C VAL A 43 13.82 6.51 -7.55
N PRO A 44 14.27 7.77 -7.73
CA PRO A 44 13.55 8.72 -8.58
C PRO A 44 13.41 8.24 -10.04
N LYS A 45 14.37 7.43 -10.53
CA LYS A 45 14.38 6.90 -11.90
C LYS A 45 13.50 5.65 -12.06
N VAL A 46 13.52 4.75 -11.08
CA VAL A 46 12.83 3.44 -11.20
C VAL A 46 11.42 3.42 -10.61
N ARG A 47 11.15 4.26 -9.60
CA ARG A 47 9.81 4.35 -8.98
C ARG A 47 9.08 5.64 -9.33
N GLY A 48 9.74 6.58 -10.01
CA GLY A 48 9.20 7.88 -10.34
C GLY A 48 9.15 8.82 -9.13
N ARG A 49 8.37 9.89 -9.29
CA ARG A 49 8.19 10.94 -8.29
C ARG A 49 7.45 10.47 -7.04
N GLU A 50 7.64 11.21 -5.97
CA GLU A 50 6.88 11.07 -4.73
C GLU A 50 5.38 11.04 -4.96
N LYS A 51 4.71 10.05 -4.37
CA LYS A 51 3.26 9.98 -4.20
C LYS A 51 2.96 9.49 -2.80
N SER A 52 2.20 10.26 -2.02
CA SER A 52 1.79 9.92 -0.67
C SER A 52 0.36 9.39 -0.63
N VAL A 53 0.06 8.59 0.40
CA VAL A 53 -1.31 8.22 0.74
C VAL A 53 -1.97 9.42 1.44
N PRO A 54 -3.18 9.84 1.03
CA PRO A 54 -3.90 10.93 1.68
C PRO A 54 -4.23 10.59 3.14
N SER A 55 -4.31 11.61 3.97
CA SER A 55 -4.60 11.45 5.40
C SER A 55 -6.08 11.25 5.73
N GLY A 56 -6.99 11.19 4.74
CA GLY A 56 -8.44 11.03 4.94
C GLY A 56 -9.22 10.98 3.63
#